data_AF-A0AAW2RUM4-F1
#
_entry.id   AF-A0AAW2RUM4-F1
#
_cell.length_a   1.000
_cell.length_b   1.000
_cell.length_c   1.000
_cell.angle_alpha   90.00
_cell.angle_beta   90.00
_cell.angle_gamma   90.00
#
_symmetry.space_group_name_H-M   'P 1'
#
loop_
_entity.id
_entity.type
_entity.pdbx_description
1 polymer ?
#
loop_
_entity_poly.entity_id
_entity_poly.type
_entity_poly.pdbx_seq_one_letter_code
_entity_poly.pdbx_strand_id
1 'polypeptide(L)'
;MPEDEMLKTKILPMFPPAFHKWFLNTFSEPAMWFRARIAYAHTTAVWSMVGHIVGLGDRHGENILFDSTTGDCVHVDFSCLFDKGLQLEKPELVPFRLTQNMIDGLGITGYEGTYLRVCEIILSILRAHKETLVSVLETFIHDPLVEWTKSHKSSGVEVQNPHAQRAISNIEARLQGVVVGVGAAPSLPLAVEGQARRLIAEAVSLKNLGKMYIWWMPWF
;
A
#
# COMPACT_ATOMS: atom_id res chain seq x y z
N MET A 1 4.25 -15.65 23.62
CA MET A 1 3.20 -15.75 22.58
C MET A 1 3.73 -14.98 21.38
N PRO A 2 3.84 -15.63 20.21
CA PRO A 2 4.16 -14.96 18.94
C PRO A 2 3.29 -13.72 18.72
N GLU A 3 3.85 -12.68 18.08
CA GLU A 3 3.14 -11.40 17.86
C GLU A 3 1.85 -11.59 17.05
N ASP A 4 1.84 -12.53 16.10
CA ASP A 4 0.68 -12.88 15.28
C ASP A 4 -0.42 -13.61 16.08
N GLU A 5 -0.06 -14.51 16.99
CA GLU A 5 -1.02 -15.11 17.91
C GLU A 5 -1.61 -14.07 18.87
N MET A 6 -0.80 -13.12 19.34
CA MET A 6 -1.27 -12.01 20.17
C MET A 6 -2.28 -11.14 19.43
N LEU A 7 -1.95 -10.75 18.19
CA LEU A 7 -2.84 -9.98 17.34
C LEU A 7 -4.16 -10.72 17.14
N LYS A 8 -4.11 -12.00 16.74
CA LYS A 8 -5.29 -12.81 16.42
C LYS A 8 -6.18 -13.09 17.63
N THR A 9 -5.61 -13.49 18.75
CA THR A 9 -6.37 -14.05 19.89
C THR A 9 -6.77 -13.00 20.93
N LYS A 10 -6.01 -11.90 21.04
CA LYS A 10 -6.27 -10.87 22.05
C LYS A 10 -6.70 -9.55 21.45
N ILE A 11 -5.95 -9.04 20.46
CA ILE A 11 -6.15 -7.67 19.98
C ILE A 11 -7.34 -7.55 19.03
N LEU A 12 -7.40 -8.35 17.95
CA LEU A 12 -8.50 -8.27 16.98
C LEU A 12 -9.89 -8.47 17.62
N PRO A 13 -10.09 -9.39 18.59
CA PRO A 13 -11.38 -9.52 19.29
C PRO A 13 -11.78 -8.29 20.12
N MET A 14 -10.83 -7.48 20.60
CA MET A 14 -11.12 -6.24 21.34
C MET A 14 -11.61 -5.13 20.41
N PHE A 15 -11.24 -5.19 19.13
CA PHE A 15 -11.54 -4.16 18.12
C PHE A 15 -12.24 -4.80 16.93
N PRO A 16 -13.54 -5.17 17.05
CA PRO A 16 -14.27 -5.72 15.93
C PRO A 16 -14.38 -4.70 14.78
N PRO A 17 -14.35 -5.15 13.52
CA PRO A 17 -14.44 -4.24 12.40
C PRO A 17 -15.80 -3.52 12.36
N ALA A 18 -15.78 -2.23 12.08
CA ALA A 18 -16.95 -1.36 12.15
C ALA A 18 -17.04 -0.34 11.00
N PHE A 19 -16.18 -0.44 10.00
CA PHE A 19 -16.10 0.57 8.93
C PHE A 19 -17.32 0.55 8.01
N HIS A 20 -17.97 -0.61 7.82
CA HIS A 20 -19.25 -0.67 7.12
C HIS A 20 -20.32 0.24 7.76
N LYS A 21 -20.27 0.44 9.08
CA LYS A 21 -21.20 1.32 9.80
C LYS A 21 -21.00 2.78 9.42
N TRP A 22 -19.75 3.20 9.19
CA TRP A 22 -19.46 4.56 8.72
C TRP A 22 -20.11 4.81 7.36
N PHE A 23 -20.03 3.87 6.42
CA PHE A 23 -20.72 3.99 5.13
C PHE A 23 -22.24 4.09 5.28
N LEU A 24 -22.84 3.28 6.16
CA LEU A 24 -24.29 3.32 6.42
C LEU A 24 -24.73 4.64 7.07
N ASN A 25 -23.93 5.18 7.98
CA ASN A 25 -24.23 6.43 8.67
C ASN A 25 -24.02 7.66 7.78
N THR A 26 -23.05 7.60 6.86
CA THR A 26 -22.68 8.72 5.99
C THR A 26 -23.58 8.79 4.75
N PHE A 27 -23.90 7.63 4.16
CA PHE A 27 -24.70 7.53 2.94
C PHE A 27 -26.04 6.86 3.24
N SER A 28 -27.04 7.64 3.62
CA SER A 28 -28.36 7.14 4.02
C SER A 28 -29.20 6.58 2.85
N GLU A 29 -29.01 7.12 1.64
CA GLU A 29 -29.70 6.63 0.44
C GLU A 29 -29.00 5.38 -0.12
N PRO A 30 -29.71 4.26 -0.35
CA PRO A 30 -29.10 3.01 -0.82
C PRO A 30 -28.30 3.13 -2.11
N ALA A 31 -28.76 3.96 -3.06
CA ALA A 31 -28.06 4.18 -4.33
C ALA A 31 -26.74 4.93 -4.10
N MET A 32 -26.73 5.94 -3.23
CA MET A 32 -25.53 6.69 -2.85
C MET A 32 -24.54 5.82 -2.06
N TRP A 33 -25.03 5.06 -1.09
CA TRP A 33 -24.22 4.10 -0.33
C TRP A 33 -23.53 3.09 -1.25
N PHE A 34 -24.27 2.53 -2.21
CA PHE A 34 -23.71 1.56 -3.14
C PHE A 34 -22.63 2.18 -4.02
N ARG A 35 -22.88 3.38 -4.58
CA ARG A 35 -21.89 4.12 -5.38
C ARG A 35 -20.65 4.45 -4.56
N ALA A 36 -20.83 4.93 -3.33
CA ALA A 36 -19.73 5.30 -2.45
C ALA A 36 -18.84 4.11 -2.08
N ARG A 37 -19.45 2.94 -1.82
CA ARG A 37 -18.68 1.72 -1.55
C ARG A 37 -17.91 1.22 -2.78
N ILE A 38 -18.47 1.37 -3.98
CA ILE A 38 -17.76 1.04 -5.23
C ILE A 38 -16.59 2.00 -5.46
N ALA A 39 -16.80 3.29 -5.25
CA ALA A 39 -15.77 4.32 -5.33
C ALA A 39 -14.63 4.04 -4.34
N TYR A 40 -14.96 3.72 -3.08
CA TYR A 40 -14.02 3.25 -2.07
C TYR A 40 -13.20 2.05 -2.54
N ALA A 41 -13.85 1.00 -3.05
CA ALA A 41 -13.17 -0.20 -3.51
C ALA A 41 -12.22 0.10 -4.68
N HIS A 42 -12.62 0.95 -5.62
CA HIS A 42 -11.81 1.35 -6.76
C HIS A 42 -10.59 2.15 -6.33
N THR A 43 -10.80 3.25 -5.61
CA THR A 43 -9.73 4.17 -5.20
C THR A 43 -8.74 3.49 -4.25
N THR A 44 -9.22 2.66 -3.32
CA THR A 44 -8.33 1.90 -2.41
C THR A 44 -7.49 0.88 -3.18
N ALA A 45 -8.06 0.17 -4.16
CA ALA A 45 -7.31 -0.77 -5.00
C ALA A 45 -6.25 -0.05 -5.85
N VAL A 46 -6.59 1.11 -6.42
CA VAL A 46 -5.64 1.97 -7.16
C VAL A 46 -4.47 2.34 -6.26
N TRP A 47 -4.74 2.91 -5.08
CA TRP A 47 -3.70 3.31 -4.12
C TRP A 47 -2.85 2.13 -3.63
N SER A 48 -3.45 0.97 -3.45
CA SER A 48 -2.74 -0.24 -3.02
C SER A 48 -1.71 -0.69 -4.05
N MET A 49 -2.10 -0.72 -5.34
CA MET A 49 -1.20 -1.14 -6.42
C MET A 49 -0.15 -0.07 -6.72
N VAL A 50 -0.55 1.19 -6.87
CA VAL A 50 0.38 2.30 -7.11
C VAL A 50 1.36 2.45 -5.96
N GLY A 51 0.85 2.43 -4.72
CA GLY A 51 1.66 2.52 -3.50
C GLY A 51 2.69 1.40 -3.41
N HIS A 52 2.29 0.15 -3.72
CA HIS A 52 3.24 -0.96 -3.77
C HIS A 52 4.32 -0.75 -4.84
N ILE A 53 3.94 -0.35 -6.06
CA ILE A 53 4.91 -0.12 -7.15
C ILE A 53 5.96 0.92 -6.73
N VAL A 54 5.53 2.07 -6.19
CA VAL A 54 6.46 3.16 -5.81
C VAL A 54 7.13 2.97 -4.44
N GLY A 55 6.74 1.94 -3.69
CA GLY A 55 7.29 1.68 -2.35
C GLY A 55 6.83 2.70 -1.30
N LEU A 56 5.55 3.06 -1.34
CA LEU A 56 4.91 3.97 -0.38
C LEU A 56 4.68 3.26 0.97
N GLY A 57 5.37 3.73 2.00
CA GLY A 57 5.20 3.29 3.39
C GLY A 57 4.48 4.33 4.25
N ASP A 58 4.53 4.18 5.57
CA ASP A 58 3.95 5.07 6.57
C ASP A 58 2.43 5.28 6.39
N ARG A 59 1.72 4.19 6.08
CA ARG A 59 0.27 4.20 5.86
C ARG A 59 -0.50 3.94 7.16
N HIS A 60 -0.24 4.74 8.20
CA HIS A 60 -1.04 4.74 9.43
C HIS A 60 -2.42 5.38 9.19
N GLY A 61 -3.33 5.27 10.17
CA GLY A 61 -4.74 5.66 10.02
C GLY A 61 -5.01 7.14 9.76
N GLU A 62 -4.03 8.03 9.94
CA GLU A 62 -4.18 9.47 9.68
C GLU A 62 -3.75 9.85 8.25
N ASN A 63 -2.99 8.97 7.58
CA ASN A 63 -2.50 9.18 6.21
C ASN A 63 -3.45 8.62 5.14
N ILE A 64 -4.58 8.03 5.56
CA ILE A 64 -5.62 7.53 4.66
C ILE A 64 -6.93 8.22 5.02
N LEU A 65 -7.38 9.10 4.13
CA LEU A 65 -8.59 9.89 4.27
C LEU A 65 -9.70 9.31 3.41
N PHE A 66 -10.95 9.51 3.85
CA PHE A 66 -12.14 9.10 3.12
C PHE A 66 -13.02 10.31 2.86
N ASP A 67 -13.39 10.53 1.60
CA ASP A 67 -14.34 11.59 1.23
C ASP A 67 -15.75 11.16 1.66
N SER A 68 -16.35 11.91 2.58
CA SER A 68 -17.71 11.66 3.07
C SER A 68 -18.80 11.99 2.03
N THR A 69 -18.44 12.59 0.90
CA THR A 69 -19.34 12.97 -0.20
C THR A 69 -19.39 11.90 -1.28
N THR A 70 -18.24 11.30 -1.61
CA THR A 70 -18.11 10.34 -2.72
C THR A 70 -17.77 8.93 -2.28
N GLY A 71 -17.19 8.75 -1.09
CA GLY A 71 -16.64 7.48 -0.62
C GLY A 71 -15.21 7.20 -1.13
N ASP A 72 -14.56 8.15 -1.81
CA ASP A 72 -13.20 7.97 -2.32
C ASP A 72 -12.16 7.85 -1.20
N CYS A 73 -11.17 6.99 -1.42
CA CYS A 73 -9.98 6.87 -0.59
C CYS A 73 -8.87 7.78 -1.13
N VAL A 74 -8.31 8.61 -0.26
CA VAL A 74 -7.24 9.57 -0.58
C VAL A 74 -6.07 9.36 0.36
N HIS A 75 -4.89 9.14 -0.19
CA HIS A 75 -3.66 9.08 0.60
C HIS A 75 -3.05 10.48 0.72
N VAL A 76 -2.55 10.81 1.90
CA VAL A 76 -1.78 12.03 2.18
C VAL A 76 -0.42 11.67 2.77
N ASP A 77 0.45 12.68 2.89
CA ASP A 77 1.84 12.56 3.34
C ASP A 77 2.64 11.50 2.55
N PHE A 78 3.50 11.95 1.63
CA PHE A 78 4.32 11.05 0.81
C PHE A 78 5.81 11.10 1.20
N SER A 79 6.11 11.40 2.47
CA SER A 79 7.49 11.48 2.96
C SER A 79 8.21 10.12 2.94
N CYS A 80 7.46 9.02 3.10
CA CYS A 80 7.97 7.64 3.13
C CYS A 80 7.80 6.93 1.78
N LEU A 81 8.53 7.36 0.75
CA LEU A 81 8.56 6.73 -0.58
C LEU A 81 9.78 5.83 -0.79
N PHE A 82 9.77 5.04 -1.87
CA PHE A 82 10.91 4.27 -2.35
C PHE A 82 11.47 3.30 -1.30
N ASP A 83 10.58 2.57 -0.64
CA ASP A 83 10.90 1.53 0.35
C ASP A 83 11.60 2.06 1.61
N LYS A 84 11.53 3.37 1.89
CA LYS A 84 11.99 3.96 3.17
C LYS A 84 11.35 3.28 4.39
N GLY A 85 10.10 2.80 4.27
CA GLY A 85 9.40 2.06 5.32
C GLY A 85 10.10 0.75 5.73
N LEU A 86 10.85 0.11 4.83
CA LEU A 86 11.64 -1.08 5.14
C LEU A 86 12.95 -0.77 5.90
N GLN A 87 13.36 0.49 5.93
CA GLN A 87 14.59 0.98 6.56
C GLN A 87 14.35 1.53 7.97
N LEU A 88 13.10 1.58 8.42
CA LEU A 88 12.73 1.98 9.78
C LEU A 88 13.23 0.96 10.81
N GLU A 89 13.37 1.41 12.07
CA GLU A 89 13.77 0.54 13.19
C GLU A 89 12.84 -0.67 13.36
N LYS A 90 11.53 -0.45 13.19
CA LYS A 90 10.52 -1.48 12.97
C LYS A 90 10.08 -1.43 11.50
N PRO A 91 10.60 -2.32 10.64
CA PRO A 91 10.29 -2.31 9.20
C PRO A 91 8.81 -2.56 8.93
N GLU A 92 8.27 -1.87 7.92
CA GLU A 92 6.92 -2.11 7.42
C GLU A 92 6.89 -3.31 6.47
N LEU A 93 6.36 -4.43 6.94
CA LEU A 93 6.40 -5.72 6.22
C LEU A 93 5.16 -5.98 5.35
N VAL A 94 4.18 -5.10 5.33
CA VAL A 94 3.02 -5.22 4.44
C VAL A 94 3.22 -4.35 3.20
N PRO A 95 2.83 -4.80 2.00
CA PRO A 95 3.02 -4.01 0.78
C PRO A 95 2.14 -2.76 0.70
N PHE A 96 1.02 -2.74 1.43
CA PHE A 96 0.11 -1.62 1.60
C PHE A 96 -0.84 -1.91 2.77
N ARG A 97 -1.59 -0.89 3.23
CA ARG A 97 -2.59 -1.07 4.29
C ARG A 97 -3.83 -1.79 3.74
N LEU A 98 -4.07 -3.02 4.22
CA LEU A 98 -5.32 -3.75 4.02
C LEU A 98 -5.67 -4.55 5.28
N THR A 99 -6.16 -3.84 6.29
CA THR A 99 -6.51 -4.37 7.62
C THR A 99 -7.97 -4.84 7.68
N GLN A 100 -8.38 -5.45 8.80
CA GLN A 100 -9.74 -5.96 8.95
C GLN A 100 -10.83 -4.88 8.79
N ASN A 101 -10.63 -3.62 9.22
CA ASN A 101 -11.64 -2.58 8.99
C ASN A 101 -11.69 -2.15 7.53
N MET A 102 -10.55 -2.08 6.85
CA MET A 102 -10.54 -1.77 5.41
C MET A 102 -11.28 -2.85 4.61
N ILE A 103 -11.05 -4.12 4.94
CA ILE A 103 -11.75 -5.25 4.31
C ILE A 103 -13.25 -5.20 4.59
N ASP A 104 -13.65 -4.86 5.81
CA ASP A 104 -15.05 -4.69 6.20
C ASP A 104 -15.76 -3.59 5.40
N GLY A 105 -15.06 -2.48 5.10
CA GLY A 105 -15.56 -1.43 4.22
C GLY A 105 -15.85 -1.88 2.78
N LEU A 106 -15.17 -2.92 2.29
CA LEU A 106 -15.41 -3.48 0.95
C LEU A 106 -16.73 -4.27 0.88
N GLY A 107 -17.37 -4.53 2.02
CA GLY A 107 -18.62 -5.27 2.13
C GLY A 107 -18.41 -6.79 2.13
N ILE A 108 -19.49 -7.52 1.85
CA ILE A 108 -19.55 -8.98 2.08
C ILE A 108 -18.55 -9.79 1.24
N THR A 109 -18.17 -9.28 0.06
CA THR A 109 -17.17 -9.94 -0.80
C THR A 109 -15.74 -9.73 -0.28
N GLY A 110 -15.54 -8.80 0.66
CA GLY A 110 -14.22 -8.36 1.09
C GLY A 110 -13.36 -7.94 -0.10
N TYR A 111 -12.10 -8.33 -0.08
CA TYR A 111 -11.16 -8.05 -1.17
C TYR A 111 -11.34 -8.94 -2.41
N GLU A 112 -12.06 -10.08 -2.33
CA GLU A 112 -12.27 -11.01 -3.45
C GLU A 112 -13.27 -10.50 -4.51
N GLY A 113 -13.94 -9.37 -4.24
CA GLY A 113 -14.89 -8.74 -5.15
C GLY A 113 -14.26 -7.71 -6.08
N THR A 114 -14.90 -6.55 -6.16
CA THR A 114 -14.46 -5.42 -7.02
C THR A 114 -13.01 -5.03 -6.77
N TYR A 115 -12.55 -5.07 -5.52
CA TYR A 115 -11.20 -4.69 -5.14
C TYR A 115 -10.12 -5.51 -5.88
N LEU A 116 -10.16 -6.84 -5.80
CA LEU A 116 -9.20 -7.70 -6.51
C LEU A 116 -9.24 -7.45 -8.01
N ARG A 117 -10.43 -7.31 -8.60
CA ARG A 117 -10.54 -7.07 -10.04
C ARG A 117 -9.91 -5.74 -10.45
N VAL A 118 -10.08 -4.70 -9.67
CA VAL A 118 -9.44 -3.40 -9.93
C VAL A 118 -7.93 -3.50 -9.74
N CYS A 119 -7.44 -4.21 -8.73
CA CYS A 119 -6.00 -4.45 -8.55
C CYS A 119 -5.37 -5.09 -9.81
N GLU A 120 -6.02 -6.11 -10.39
CA GLU A 120 -5.58 -6.73 -11.65
C GLU A 120 -5.55 -5.73 -12.81
N ILE A 121 -6.62 -4.94 -12.99
CA ILE A 121 -6.70 -3.94 -14.06
C ILE A 121 -5.59 -2.89 -13.91
N ILE A 122 -5.40 -2.35 -12.71
CA ILE A 122 -4.41 -1.30 -12.45
C ILE A 122 -2.99 -1.83 -12.66
N LEU A 123 -2.67 -3.03 -12.17
CA LEU A 123 -1.38 -3.64 -12.45
C LEU A 123 -1.17 -3.81 -13.96
N SER A 124 -2.17 -4.30 -14.71
CA SER A 124 -2.06 -4.43 -16.17
C SER A 124 -1.74 -3.10 -16.85
N ILE A 125 -2.42 -2.02 -16.44
CA ILE A 125 -2.19 -0.66 -16.97
C ILE A 125 -0.79 -0.17 -16.60
N LEU A 126 -0.36 -0.31 -15.34
CA LEU A 126 0.97 0.11 -14.89
C LEU A 126 2.08 -0.63 -15.64
N ARG A 127 1.91 -1.93 -15.92
CA ARG A 127 2.87 -2.71 -16.72
C ARG A 127 2.91 -2.27 -18.18
N ALA A 128 1.75 -1.99 -18.78
CA ALA A 128 1.64 -1.53 -20.17
C ALA A 128 2.30 -0.15 -20.38
N HIS A 129 2.24 0.72 -19.37
CA HIS A 129 2.79 2.07 -19.40
C HIS A 129 4.07 2.23 -18.55
N LYS A 130 4.82 1.14 -18.34
CA LYS A 130 6.01 1.13 -17.47
C LYS A 130 7.05 2.19 -17.85
N GLU A 131 7.28 2.39 -19.16
CA GLU A 131 8.32 3.32 -19.66
C GLU A 131 7.97 4.77 -19.30
N THR A 132 6.71 5.15 -19.48
CA THR A 132 6.22 6.47 -19.08
C THR A 132 6.29 6.67 -17.57
N LEU A 133 5.91 5.66 -16.79
CA LEU A 133 5.95 5.74 -15.32
C LEU A 133 7.39 5.87 -14.80
N VAL A 134 8.32 5.05 -15.31
CA VAL A 134 9.73 5.10 -14.93
C VAL A 134 10.32 6.46 -15.31
N SER A 135 10.04 6.98 -16.50
CA SER A 135 10.52 8.30 -16.92
C SER A 135 10.04 9.44 -16.00
N VAL A 136 8.79 9.40 -15.53
CA VAL A 136 8.30 10.38 -14.54
C VAL A 136 8.99 10.19 -13.20
N LEU A 137 9.22 8.96 -12.74
CA LEU A 137 9.86 8.71 -11.45
C LEU A 137 11.36 9.06 -11.46
N GLU A 138 12.04 8.87 -12.58
CA GLU A 138 13.44 9.27 -12.77
C GLU A 138 13.66 10.75 -12.49
N THR A 139 12.75 11.63 -12.91
CA THR A 139 12.89 13.08 -12.67
C THR A 139 12.80 13.42 -11.18
N PHE A 140 11.90 12.77 -10.43
CA PHE A 140 11.84 12.90 -8.97
C PHE A 140 13.10 12.37 -8.29
N ILE A 141 13.68 11.32 -8.86
CA ILE A 141 14.81 10.62 -8.27
C ILE A 141 16.12 11.40 -8.43
N HIS A 142 16.27 12.08 -9.56
CA HIS A 142 17.40 12.96 -9.85
C HIS A 142 17.22 14.40 -9.35
N ASP A 143 16.11 14.71 -8.67
CA ASP A 143 15.91 16.03 -8.09
C ASP A 143 16.92 16.25 -6.94
N PRO A 144 17.81 17.26 -7.06
CA PRO A 144 18.85 17.53 -6.07
C PRO A 144 18.30 18.02 -4.72
N LEU A 145 17.02 18.39 -4.65
CA LEU A 145 16.34 18.82 -3.43
C LEU A 145 15.67 17.67 -2.68
N VAL A 146 15.59 16.47 -3.26
CA VAL A 146 14.97 15.34 -2.58
C VAL A 146 15.90 14.83 -1.48
N GLU A 147 15.42 14.89 -0.23
CA GLU A 147 16.15 14.39 0.94
C GLU A 147 16.14 12.86 0.95
N TRP A 148 17.16 12.27 0.31
CA TRP A 148 17.40 10.83 0.32
C TRP A 148 18.03 10.35 1.64
N THR A 149 18.75 11.23 2.35
CA THR A 149 19.42 10.93 3.62
C THR A 149 19.40 12.14 4.55
N LYS A 150 19.08 11.92 5.83
CA LYS A 150 19.47 12.84 6.90
C LYS A 150 20.94 12.57 7.24
N SER A 151 21.90 13.13 6.50
CA SER A 151 23.10 13.71 7.13
C SER A 151 24.10 14.37 6.16
N HIS A 152 24.61 15.50 6.66
CA HIS A 152 25.81 16.26 6.34
C HIS A 152 25.93 17.01 5.01
N LYS A 153 25.90 18.34 5.16
CA LYS A 153 26.65 19.32 4.36
C LYS A 153 28.05 18.78 4.01
N SER A 154 28.23 18.25 2.81
CA SER A 154 29.55 18.21 2.18
C SER A 154 29.42 18.26 0.66
N SER A 155 29.88 19.41 0.13
CA SER A 155 30.52 19.58 -1.18
C SER A 155 29.79 19.07 -2.43
N GLY A 156 29.04 19.95 -3.09
CA GLY A 156 29.20 20.40 -4.50
C GLY A 156 29.50 19.41 -5.64
N VAL A 157 29.36 18.10 -5.46
CA VAL A 157 29.57 17.09 -6.49
C VAL A 157 28.23 16.41 -6.74
N GLU A 158 27.85 16.24 -8.01
CA GLU A 158 26.76 15.35 -8.43
C GLU A 158 27.11 13.92 -8.00
N VAL A 159 26.78 13.57 -6.76
CA VAL A 159 26.90 12.20 -6.29
C VAL A 159 25.77 11.43 -6.95
N GLN A 160 26.10 10.56 -7.92
CA GLN A 160 25.20 9.51 -8.37
C GLN A 160 24.64 8.84 -7.12
N ASN A 161 23.35 9.00 -6.87
CA ASN A 161 22.76 8.54 -5.64
C ASN A 161 22.48 7.02 -5.78
N PRO A 162 23.24 6.14 -5.10
CA PRO A 162 23.05 4.70 -5.25
C PRO A 162 21.69 4.23 -4.70
N HIS A 163 21.07 5.01 -3.81
CA HIS A 163 19.72 4.75 -3.29
C HIS A 163 18.68 4.96 -4.38
N ALA A 164 18.82 6.05 -5.13
CA ALA A 164 18.01 6.39 -6.30
C ALA A 164 18.02 5.29 -7.37
N GLN A 165 19.20 4.80 -7.77
CA GLN A 165 19.33 3.71 -8.75
C GLN A 165 18.68 2.41 -8.26
N ARG A 166 18.84 2.09 -6.97
CA ARG A 166 18.20 0.93 -6.36
C ARG A 166 16.68 1.05 -6.32
N ALA A 167 16.16 2.24 -6.03
CA ALA A 167 14.72 2.49 -6.04
C ALA A 167 14.12 2.26 -7.44
N ILE A 168 14.75 2.79 -8.49
CA ILE A 168 14.32 2.56 -9.89
C ILE A 168 14.32 1.06 -10.21
N SER A 169 15.41 0.36 -9.90
CA SER A 169 15.53 -1.08 -10.17
C SER A 169 14.45 -1.89 -9.44
N ASN A 170 14.12 -1.54 -8.19
CA ASN A 170 13.02 -2.17 -7.45
C ASN A 170 11.66 -1.92 -8.12
N ILE A 171 11.40 -0.68 -8.55
CA ILE A 171 10.16 -0.29 -9.24
C ILE A 171 10.01 -1.06 -10.56
N GLU A 172 11.08 -1.11 -11.37
CA GLU A 172 11.11 -1.87 -12.61
C GLU A 172 10.86 -3.36 -12.38
N ALA A 173 11.48 -3.95 -11.37
CA ALA A 173 11.25 -5.35 -11.01
C ALA A 173 9.78 -5.61 -10.62
N ARG A 174 9.17 -4.73 -9.82
CA ARG A 174 7.75 -4.82 -9.45
C ARG A 174 6.83 -4.67 -10.67
N LEU A 175 7.15 -3.78 -11.61
CA LEU A 175 6.44 -3.63 -12.88
C LEU A 175 6.62 -4.82 -13.82
N GLN A 176 7.70 -5.59 -13.68
CA GLN A 176 7.87 -6.86 -14.40
C GLN A 176 7.16 -8.03 -13.73
N GLY A 177 6.55 -7.83 -12.56
CA GLY A 177 5.87 -8.87 -11.80
C GLY A 177 6.78 -9.68 -10.89
N VAL A 178 8.00 -9.21 -10.64
CA VAL A 178 8.90 -9.75 -9.62
C VAL A 178 8.51 -9.12 -8.29
N VAL A 179 8.09 -9.93 -7.32
CA VAL A 179 7.75 -9.42 -5.99
C VAL A 179 9.05 -9.23 -5.21
N VAL A 180 9.47 -7.97 -5.06
CA VAL A 180 10.69 -7.56 -4.37
C VAL A 180 10.33 -6.87 -3.05
N GLY A 181 10.90 -7.35 -1.95
CA GLY A 181 10.66 -6.81 -0.59
C GLY A 181 9.71 -7.69 0.22
N VAL A 182 9.83 -7.67 1.55
CA VAL A 182 9.19 -8.57 2.53
C VAL A 182 9.82 -9.98 2.65
N GLY A 183 11.15 -10.08 2.52
CA GLY A 183 11.89 -11.33 2.80
C GLY A 183 11.57 -12.50 1.86
N ALA A 184 10.88 -12.24 0.75
CA ALA A 184 10.68 -13.21 -0.32
C ALA A 184 11.96 -13.33 -1.16
N ALA A 185 12.37 -14.56 -1.47
CA ALA A 185 13.36 -14.79 -2.52
C ALA A 185 12.82 -14.23 -3.85
N PRO A 186 13.67 -13.71 -4.75
CA PRO A 186 13.24 -13.21 -6.05
C PRO A 186 12.35 -14.25 -6.72
N SER A 187 11.07 -13.94 -6.88
CA SER A 187 10.13 -14.84 -7.54
C SER A 187 10.36 -14.79 -9.05
N LEU A 188 10.03 -15.87 -9.75
CA LEU A 188 9.79 -15.78 -11.18
C LEU A 188 8.73 -14.68 -11.45
N PRO A 189 8.83 -13.95 -12.56
CA PRO A 189 7.83 -12.96 -12.96
C PRO A 189 6.41 -13.57 -12.94
N LEU A 190 5.55 -13.03 -12.09
CA LEU A 190 4.17 -13.49 -11.98
C LEU A 190 3.29 -12.81 -13.03
N ALA A 191 2.24 -13.53 -13.47
CA ALA A 191 1.11 -12.92 -14.16
C ALA A 191 0.47 -11.83 -13.28
N VAL A 192 -0.29 -10.93 -13.89
CA VAL A 192 -0.92 -9.80 -13.20
C VAL A 192 -1.84 -10.28 -12.07
N GLU A 193 -2.64 -11.31 -12.36
CA GLU A 193 -3.57 -11.95 -11.42
C GLU A 193 -2.84 -12.66 -10.28
N GLY A 194 -1.67 -13.24 -10.58
CA GLY A 194 -0.80 -13.88 -9.59
C GLY A 194 -0.14 -12.87 -8.66
N GLN A 195 0.35 -11.76 -9.22
CA GLN A 195 0.94 -10.65 -8.45
C GLN A 195 -0.11 -10.01 -7.54
N ALA A 196 -1.30 -9.67 -8.06
CA ALA A 196 -2.37 -9.07 -7.26
C ALA A 196 -2.74 -9.94 -6.05
N ARG A 197 -3.00 -11.24 -6.26
CA ARG A 197 -3.33 -12.18 -5.17
C ARG A 197 -2.19 -12.33 -4.18
N ARG A 198 -0.94 -12.39 -4.66
CA ARG A 198 0.23 -12.50 -3.78
C ARG A 198 0.36 -11.28 -2.87
N LEU A 199 0.22 -10.08 -3.42
CA LEU A 199 0.31 -8.84 -2.66
C LEU A 199 -0.81 -8.71 -1.63
N ILE A 200 -2.04 -9.07 -2.01
CA ILE A 200 -3.18 -9.09 -1.08
C ILE A 200 -2.92 -10.08 0.05
N ALA A 201 -2.46 -11.30 -0.26
CA ALA A 201 -2.13 -12.31 0.75
C ALA A 201 -1.05 -11.83 1.73
N GLU A 202 -0.06 -11.06 1.25
CA GLU A 202 0.98 -10.47 2.09
C GLU A 202 0.45 -9.30 2.95
N ALA A 203 -0.47 -8.49 2.41
CA ALA A 203 -1.08 -7.36 3.10
C ALA A 203 -1.99 -7.79 4.26
N VAL A 204 -2.74 -8.90 4.09
CA VAL A 204 -3.65 -9.43 5.12
C VAL A 204 -2.98 -10.47 6.04
N SER A 205 -1.70 -10.76 5.83
CA SER A 205 -0.98 -11.76 6.60
C SER A 205 -0.84 -11.33 8.06
N LEU A 206 -1.45 -12.08 8.97
CA LEU A 206 -1.34 -11.84 10.42
C LEU A 206 0.11 -11.89 10.92
N LYS A 207 0.98 -12.66 10.25
CA LYS A 207 2.41 -12.72 10.53
C LYS A 207 3.12 -11.41 10.21
N ASN A 208 2.74 -10.74 9.12
CA ASN A 208 3.32 -9.45 8.74
C ASN A 208 2.70 -8.34 9.58
N LEU A 209 1.37 -8.33 9.71
CA LEU A 209 0.62 -7.35 10.51
C LEU A 209 1.03 -7.37 11.98
N GLY A 210 1.26 -8.54 12.57
CA GLY A 210 1.70 -8.66 13.97
C GLY A 210 3.07 -8.02 14.25
N LYS A 211 3.93 -7.92 13.22
CA LYS A 211 5.28 -7.33 13.34
C LYS A 211 5.29 -5.82 13.15
N MET A 212 4.21 -5.25 12.62
CA MET A 212 4.10 -3.82 12.34
C MET A 212 4.24 -2.99 13.61
N TYR A 213 4.70 -1.76 13.44
CA TYR A 213 4.80 -0.81 14.54
C TYR A 213 3.41 -0.50 15.14
N ILE A 214 3.35 -0.29 16.46
CA ILE A 214 2.08 -0.16 17.20
C ILE A 214 1.24 1.03 16.71
N TRP A 215 1.87 2.16 16.36
CA TRP A 215 1.19 3.35 15.84
C TRP A 215 0.70 3.20 14.40
N TRP A 216 1.19 2.20 13.66
CA TRP A 216 0.59 1.81 12.39
C TRP A 216 -0.81 1.22 12.61
N MET A 217 -1.12 0.74 13.82
CA MET A 217 -2.40 0.20 14.26
C MET A 217 -2.93 -0.90 13.33
N PRO A 218 -2.24 -2.05 13.22
CA PRO A 218 -2.62 -3.13 12.29
C PRO A 218 -3.97 -3.81 12.57
N TRP A 219 -4.56 -3.57 13.75
CA TRP A 219 -5.90 -4.06 14.11
C TRP A 219 -7.03 -3.12 13.66
N PHE A 220 -6.72 -1.91 13.19
CA PHE A 220 -7.70 -1.02 12.56
C PHE A 220 -7.71 -1.22 11.07
#